data_AF-A0AAQ3G8W9-F1
#
_entry.id   AF-A0AAQ3G8W9-F1
#
_cell.length_a   1.000
_cell.length_b   1.000
_cell.length_c   1.000
_cell.angle_alpha   90.00
_cell.angle_beta   90.00
_cell.angle_gamma   90.00
#
_symmetry.space_group_name_H-M   'P 1'
#
loop_
_entity.id
_entity.type
_entity.pdbx_description
1 polymer ?
#
loop_
_entity_poly.entity_id
_entity_poly.type
_entity_poly.pdbx_seq_one_letter_code
_entity_poly.pdbx_strand_id
1 'polypeptide(L)'
;MSKHSILIPKPGAIPKQSNVFTWQFGTNPETTATIISFELRHFIPTGEKSWSISGSTGTLEEKNIFLYSFSIPYTSDAPFHKTYTLEDGLTFQHGHSSPGPSGFYGFTYVDADEATVTIDIHPTKGIAKGTFEAKFKSHGYRTQPIGTFNLLRDDL
;
A
#
# COMPACT_ATOMS: atom_id res chain seq x y z
N MET A 1 0.56 6.96 -19.51
CA MET A 1 1.65 6.42 -18.65
C MET A 1 1.22 6.63 -17.21
N SER A 2 1.03 5.56 -16.46
CA SER A 2 0.81 5.61 -15.01
C SER A 2 2.13 5.95 -14.32
N LYS A 3 2.11 6.89 -13.37
CA LYS A 3 3.26 7.20 -12.53
C LYS A 3 3.18 6.30 -11.30
N HIS A 4 4.22 5.51 -11.05
CA HIS A 4 4.34 4.68 -9.86
C HIS A 4 5.40 5.28 -8.95
N SER A 5 5.06 5.52 -7.70
CA SER A 5 6.02 5.97 -6.69
C SER A 5 6.32 4.81 -5.76
N ILE A 6 7.58 4.42 -5.71
CA ILE A 6 8.05 3.27 -4.95
C ILE A 6 8.51 3.77 -3.58
N LEU A 7 7.85 3.30 -2.52
CA LEU A 7 8.29 3.51 -1.15
C LEU A 7 9.02 2.25 -0.68
N ILE A 8 10.33 2.38 -0.52
CA ILE A 8 11.16 1.35 0.12
C ILE A 8 11.39 1.78 1.56
N PRO A 9 11.05 0.93 2.54
CA PRO A 9 11.30 1.24 3.94
C PRO A 9 12.78 1.48 4.24
N LYS A 10 13.06 2.42 5.15
CA LYS A 10 14.42 2.65 5.65
C LYS A 10 14.81 1.58 6.68
N PRO A 11 16.09 1.23 6.78
CA PRO A 11 16.58 0.39 7.88
C PRO A 11 16.24 1.00 9.23
N GLY A 12 15.75 0.17 10.16
CA GLY A 12 15.42 0.59 11.53
C GLY A 12 14.15 1.46 11.66
N ALA A 13 13.32 1.57 10.62
CA ALA A 13 12.02 2.23 10.75
C ALA A 13 11.14 1.48 11.75
N ILE A 14 10.63 2.19 12.76
CA ILE A 14 9.74 1.65 13.78
C ILE A 14 8.31 2.09 13.41
N PRO A 15 7.34 1.16 13.31
CA PRO A 15 5.96 1.52 13.04
C PRO A 15 5.37 2.32 14.20
N LYS A 16 4.47 3.28 13.91
CA LYS A 16 3.63 3.90 14.95
C LYS A 16 2.84 2.80 15.65
N GLN A 17 3.00 2.65 16.97
CA GLN A 17 2.50 1.52 17.77
C GLN A 17 1.01 1.20 17.62
N SER A 18 0.18 2.16 17.19
CA SER A 18 -1.26 2.00 17.01
C SER A 18 -1.69 1.58 15.60
N ASN A 19 -0.79 1.67 14.60
CA ASN A 19 -1.13 1.40 13.22
C ASN A 19 -1.11 -0.11 12.96
N VAL A 20 -2.16 -0.60 12.32
CA VAL A 20 -2.29 -2.00 11.93
C VAL A 20 -2.56 -2.06 10.43
N PHE A 21 -1.83 -2.92 9.74
CA PHE A 21 -2.05 -3.25 8.34
C PHE A 21 -1.76 -4.74 8.19
N THR A 22 -2.77 -5.53 7.85
CA THR A 22 -2.67 -6.99 7.74
C THR A 22 -3.08 -7.48 6.37
N TRP A 23 -2.58 -8.64 5.97
CA TRP A 23 -3.05 -9.36 4.79
C TRP A 23 -2.94 -10.86 4.95
N GLN A 24 -3.75 -11.58 4.19
CA GLN A 24 -3.77 -13.03 4.12
C GLN A 24 -3.88 -13.50 2.67
N PHE A 25 -3.29 -14.66 2.37
CA PHE A 25 -3.41 -15.34 1.08
C PHE A 25 -4.04 -16.71 1.25
N GLY A 26 -5.22 -16.93 0.67
CA GLY A 26 -5.91 -18.22 0.76
C GLY A 26 -6.00 -18.69 2.21
N THR A 27 -5.42 -19.86 2.51
CA THR A 27 -5.40 -20.45 3.86
C THR A 27 -4.12 -20.20 4.65
N ASN A 28 -3.18 -19.40 4.13
CA ASN A 28 -1.95 -19.08 4.85
C ASN A 28 -2.25 -18.26 6.11
N PRO A 29 -1.36 -18.25 7.11
CA PRO A 29 -1.50 -17.36 8.26
C PRO A 29 -1.58 -15.89 7.84
N GLU A 30 -2.34 -15.11 8.60
CA GLU A 30 -2.36 -13.65 8.45
C GLU A 30 -0.96 -13.09 8.72
N THR A 31 -0.55 -12.14 7.88
CA THR A 31 0.70 -11.40 8.01
C THR A 31 0.39 -9.97 8.45
N THR A 32 1.08 -9.49 9.47
CA THR A 32 1.02 -8.09 9.90
C THR A 32 2.24 -7.34 9.38
N ALA A 33 2.00 -6.19 8.75
CA ALA A 33 3.05 -5.29 8.31
C ALA A 33 3.93 -4.86 9.49
N THR A 34 5.25 -4.89 9.32
CA THR A 34 6.19 -4.34 10.30
C THR A 34 6.49 -2.88 10.04
N ILE A 35 6.26 -2.40 8.81
CA ILE A 35 6.43 -0.99 8.44
C ILE A 35 5.18 -0.57 7.68
N ILE A 36 4.60 0.56 8.08
CA ILE A 36 3.31 1.04 7.59
C ILE A 36 3.47 2.52 7.27
N SER A 37 2.83 2.97 6.20
CA SER A 37 2.72 4.40 5.89
C SER A 37 1.29 4.77 5.51
N PHE A 38 0.86 5.94 5.99
CA PHE A 38 -0.37 6.61 5.58
C PHE A 38 -0.15 8.13 5.50
N GLU A 39 -0.23 8.69 4.29
CA GLU A 39 0.08 10.10 4.03
C GLU A 39 -0.85 10.72 2.98
N LEU A 40 -0.98 12.06 3.00
CA LEU A 40 -1.58 12.80 1.89
C LEU A 40 -0.51 13.20 0.88
N ARG A 41 -0.46 12.50 -0.25
CA ARG A 41 0.47 12.86 -1.33
C ARG A 41 0.00 14.08 -2.09
N HIS A 42 0.99 14.89 -2.45
CA HIS A 42 0.83 16.08 -3.29
C HIS A 42 1.69 15.92 -4.54
N PHE A 43 1.05 15.85 -5.70
CA PHE A 43 1.75 15.86 -6.96
C PHE A 43 2.06 17.31 -7.37
N ILE A 44 3.25 17.78 -7.00
CA ILE A 44 3.70 19.18 -7.18
C ILE A 44 3.38 19.74 -8.57
N PRO A 45 3.59 19.03 -9.69
CA PRO A 45 3.37 19.61 -11.02
C PRO A 45 1.91 19.96 -11.35
N THR A 46 0.91 19.20 -10.86
CA THR A 46 -0.52 19.47 -11.16
C THR A 46 -1.34 19.92 -9.96
N GLY A 47 -0.77 19.81 -8.75
CA GLY A 47 -1.50 20.04 -7.49
C GLY A 47 -2.45 18.91 -7.11
N GLU A 48 -2.53 17.83 -7.90
CA GLU A 48 -3.34 16.65 -7.58
C GLU A 48 -2.93 16.05 -6.24
N LYS A 49 -3.94 15.57 -5.52
CA LYS A 49 -3.77 14.96 -4.20
C LYS A 49 -4.31 13.54 -4.20
N SER A 50 -3.65 12.67 -3.45
CA SER A 50 -4.10 11.29 -3.26
C SER A 50 -3.73 10.81 -1.87
N TRP A 51 -4.62 10.04 -1.26
CA TRP A 51 -4.28 9.26 -0.08
C TRP A 51 -3.35 8.12 -0.50
N SER A 52 -2.20 7.99 0.14
CA SER A 52 -1.25 6.90 -0.11
C SER A 52 -1.15 6.04 1.13
N ILE A 53 -1.37 4.74 0.96
CA ILE A 53 -1.29 3.75 2.03
C ILE A 53 -0.35 2.64 1.59
N SER A 54 0.51 2.18 2.50
CA SER A 54 1.35 1.02 2.27
C SER A 54 1.64 0.26 3.55
N GLY A 55 1.79 -1.06 3.43
CA GLY A 55 2.29 -1.94 4.49
C GLY A 55 3.32 -2.90 3.93
N SER A 56 4.39 -3.15 4.67
CA SER A 56 5.47 -4.05 4.27
C SER A 56 6.02 -4.87 5.43
N THR A 57 6.57 -6.03 5.09
CA THR A 57 7.50 -6.81 5.93
C THR A 57 8.87 -6.87 5.27
N GLY A 58 9.88 -7.29 6.05
CA GLY A 58 11.25 -7.46 5.58
C GLY A 58 12.01 -6.15 5.38
N THR A 59 13.23 -6.27 4.88
CA THR A 59 14.17 -5.17 4.62
C THR A 59 14.94 -5.40 3.32
N LEU A 60 15.49 -4.33 2.75
CA LEU A 60 16.21 -4.42 1.48
C LEU A 60 17.53 -5.18 1.67
N GLU A 61 18.17 -4.98 2.82
CA GLU A 61 19.42 -5.61 3.23
C GLU A 61 19.28 -7.13 3.33
N GLU A 62 18.18 -7.60 3.93
CA GLU A 62 17.86 -9.03 4.05
C GLU A 62 17.27 -9.62 2.75
N LYS A 63 17.01 -8.78 1.74
CA LYS A 63 16.44 -9.17 0.44
C LYS A 63 15.12 -9.94 0.56
N ASN A 64 14.32 -9.57 1.57
CA ASN A 64 13.06 -10.23 1.90
C ASN A 64 11.87 -9.25 1.98
N ILE A 65 12.02 -8.02 1.44
CA ILE A 65 10.89 -7.08 1.37
C ILE A 65 9.70 -7.73 0.69
N PHE A 66 8.53 -7.59 1.31
CA PHE A 66 7.24 -7.93 0.76
C PHE A 66 6.25 -6.83 1.15
N LEU A 67 5.60 -6.20 0.18
CA LEU A 67 4.76 -5.03 0.45
C LEU A 67 3.50 -4.96 -0.41
N TYR A 68 2.50 -4.28 0.15
CA TYR A 68 1.33 -3.79 -0.56
C TYR A 68 1.27 -2.28 -0.46
N SER A 69 0.91 -1.63 -1.56
CA SER A 69 0.69 -0.20 -1.59
C SER A 69 -0.47 0.13 -2.51
N PHE A 70 -1.28 1.10 -2.10
CA PHE A 70 -2.35 1.62 -2.92
C PHE A 70 -2.54 3.12 -2.71
N SER A 71 -3.16 3.76 -3.70
CA SER A 71 -3.51 5.17 -3.63
C SER A 71 -4.95 5.39 -4.06
N ILE A 72 -5.61 6.34 -3.41
CA ILE A 72 -7.00 6.71 -3.65
C ILE A 72 -7.06 8.21 -3.92
N PRO A 73 -7.82 8.69 -4.93
CA PRO A 73 -7.99 10.11 -5.19
C PRO A 73 -8.49 10.88 -3.96
N TYR A 74 -7.89 12.02 -3.68
CA TYR A 74 -8.39 12.93 -2.64
C TYR A 74 -9.60 13.71 -3.17
N THR A 75 -10.68 13.77 -2.39
CA THR A 75 -11.92 14.45 -2.77
C THR A 75 -12.17 15.71 -1.94
N SER A 76 -12.05 15.63 -0.62
CA SER A 76 -12.29 16.74 0.31
C SER A 76 -11.76 16.42 1.71
N ASP A 77 -11.80 17.41 2.60
CA ASP A 77 -11.50 17.24 4.04
C ASP A 77 -12.67 16.68 4.86
N ALA A 78 -13.84 16.50 4.23
CA ALA A 78 -14.99 15.90 4.90
C ALA A 78 -14.76 14.40 5.13
N PRO A 79 -15.20 13.84 6.28
CA PRO A 79 -15.26 12.40 6.47
C PRO A 79 -16.02 11.69 5.36
N PHE A 80 -15.53 10.55 4.91
CA PHE A 80 -16.25 9.73 3.93
C PHE A 80 -16.02 8.24 4.10
N HIS A 81 -17.02 7.47 3.68
CA HIS A 81 -16.95 6.03 3.52
C HIS A 81 -17.23 5.68 2.06
N LYS A 82 -16.28 5.00 1.39
CA LYS A 82 -16.44 4.64 -0.02
C LYS A 82 -15.64 3.38 -0.38
N THR A 83 -16.17 2.63 -1.33
CA THR A 83 -15.45 1.57 -2.04
C THR A 83 -14.89 2.10 -3.35
N TYR A 84 -13.63 1.80 -3.61
CA TYR A 84 -12.92 2.14 -4.84
C TYR A 84 -12.48 0.87 -5.56
N THR A 85 -12.65 0.88 -6.87
CA THR A 85 -12.05 -0.08 -7.81
C THR A 85 -11.00 0.63 -8.67
N LEU A 86 -10.25 -0.12 -9.48
CA LEU A 86 -9.28 0.46 -10.42
C LEU A 86 -9.91 1.49 -11.38
N GLU A 87 -11.19 1.32 -11.74
CA GLU A 87 -11.95 2.25 -12.59
C GLU A 87 -12.26 3.58 -11.88
N ASP A 88 -12.33 3.57 -10.55
CA ASP A 88 -12.54 4.77 -9.73
C ASP A 88 -11.24 5.58 -9.49
N GLY A 89 -10.14 5.21 -10.15
CA GLY A 89 -8.82 5.82 -9.96
C GLY A 89 -8.00 5.22 -8.82
N LEU A 90 -8.42 4.08 -8.25
CA LEU A 90 -7.56 3.29 -7.35
C LEU A 90 -6.32 2.82 -8.10
N THR A 91 -5.16 3.01 -7.50
CA THR A 91 -3.96 2.23 -7.89
C THR A 91 -3.69 1.21 -6.81
N PHE A 92 -3.42 -0.04 -7.16
CA PHE A 92 -3.06 -1.07 -6.19
C PHE A 92 -1.87 -1.88 -6.69
N GLN A 93 -0.86 -2.07 -5.85
CA GLN A 93 0.42 -2.65 -6.24
C GLN A 93 0.94 -3.62 -5.20
N HIS A 94 1.68 -4.63 -5.69
CA HIS A 94 2.51 -5.51 -4.89
C HIS A 94 3.98 -5.25 -5.21
N GLY A 95 4.80 -5.04 -4.19
CA GLY A 95 6.24 -4.96 -4.32
C GLY A 95 6.93 -6.10 -3.57
N HIS A 96 8.00 -6.65 -4.12
CA HIS A 96 8.82 -7.62 -3.40
C HIS A 96 10.26 -7.65 -3.87
N SER A 97 11.13 -8.17 -3.00
CA SER A 97 12.52 -8.46 -3.35
C SER A 97 12.60 -9.49 -4.47
N SER A 98 13.56 -9.30 -5.36
CA SER A 98 13.81 -10.20 -6.50
C SER A 98 15.32 -10.39 -6.70
N PRO A 99 15.75 -11.45 -7.39
CA PRO A 99 17.16 -11.63 -7.71
C PRO A 99 17.72 -10.42 -8.47
N GLY A 100 18.84 -9.89 -8.00
CA GLY A 100 19.61 -8.85 -8.69
C GLY A 100 21.01 -9.38 -9.07
N PRO A 101 21.67 -8.78 -10.07
CA PRO A 101 23.06 -9.08 -10.36
C PRO A 101 23.97 -8.70 -9.18
N SER A 102 25.20 -9.22 -9.16
CA SER A 102 26.17 -8.90 -8.10
C SER A 102 26.35 -7.38 -7.94
N GLY A 103 26.29 -6.89 -6.71
CA GLY A 103 26.37 -5.46 -6.37
C GLY A 103 25.03 -4.70 -6.41
N PHE A 104 23.92 -5.35 -6.78
CA PHE A 104 22.60 -4.71 -6.85
C PHE A 104 21.55 -5.44 -6.03
N TYR A 105 20.63 -4.69 -5.43
CA TYR A 105 19.38 -5.23 -4.91
C TYR A 105 18.36 -5.30 -6.05
N GLY A 106 17.73 -6.45 -6.24
CA GLY A 106 16.60 -6.59 -7.15
C GLY A 106 15.29 -6.27 -6.43
N PHE A 107 14.44 -5.46 -7.05
CA PHE A 107 13.13 -5.13 -6.54
C PHE A 107 12.11 -5.14 -7.68
N THR A 108 10.99 -5.83 -7.50
CA THR A 108 9.92 -5.93 -8.50
C THR A 108 8.64 -5.30 -7.96
N TYR A 109 7.95 -4.53 -8.80
CA TYR A 109 6.61 -4.01 -8.56
C TYR A 109 5.67 -4.52 -9.64
N VAL A 110 4.47 -4.89 -9.23
CA VAL A 110 3.41 -5.34 -10.13
C VAL A 110 2.10 -4.69 -9.75
N ASP A 111 1.41 -4.17 -10.75
CA ASP A 111 0.08 -3.63 -10.60
C ASP A 111 -0.94 -4.77 -10.46
N ALA A 112 -1.96 -4.56 -9.64
CA ALA A 112 -3.07 -5.48 -9.54
C ALA A 112 -3.88 -5.46 -10.85
N ASP A 113 -4.37 -6.63 -11.23
CA ASP A 113 -5.28 -6.77 -12.36
C ASP A 113 -6.72 -6.41 -11.97
N GLU A 114 -7.08 -6.68 -10.73
CA GLU A 114 -8.36 -6.33 -10.10
C GLU A 114 -8.04 -5.91 -8.66
N ALA A 115 -8.64 -4.83 -8.18
CA ALA A 115 -8.52 -4.44 -6.79
C ALA A 115 -9.75 -3.67 -6.33
N THR A 116 -10.11 -3.90 -5.06
CA THR A 116 -11.20 -3.25 -4.37
C THR A 116 -10.70 -2.79 -3.00
N VAL A 117 -10.89 -1.52 -2.68
CA VAL A 117 -10.60 -0.97 -1.35
C VAL A 117 -11.84 -0.30 -0.79
N THR A 118 -12.29 -0.74 0.37
CA THR A 118 -13.37 -0.08 1.12
C THR A 118 -12.74 0.66 2.29
N ILE A 119 -12.92 1.98 2.33
CA ILE A 119 -12.26 2.86 3.29
C ILE A 119 -13.25 3.81 3.96
N ASP A 120 -13.12 3.94 5.27
CA ASP A 120 -13.62 5.04 6.08
C ASP A 120 -12.44 5.92 6.47
N ILE A 121 -12.50 7.20 6.12
CA ILE A 121 -11.42 8.16 6.38
C ILE A 121 -11.97 9.44 6.99
N HIS A 122 -11.25 9.92 8.00
CA HIS A 122 -11.44 11.22 8.62
C HIS A 122 -10.20 12.10 8.33
N PRO A 123 -10.18 12.86 7.22
CA PRO A 123 -9.00 13.59 6.77
C PRO A 123 -8.39 14.52 7.82
N THR A 124 -9.22 15.28 8.53
CA THR A 124 -8.79 16.25 9.56
C THR A 124 -8.32 15.61 10.85
N LYS A 125 -8.77 14.38 11.15
CA LYS A 125 -8.29 13.59 12.29
C LYS A 125 -7.10 12.70 11.91
N GLY A 126 -6.82 12.57 10.61
CA GLY A 126 -5.78 11.69 10.10
C GLY A 126 -6.02 10.21 10.39
N ILE A 127 -7.27 9.77 10.39
CA ILE A 127 -7.63 8.39 10.67
C ILE A 127 -8.15 7.75 9.39
N ALA A 128 -7.64 6.55 9.07
CA ALA A 128 -8.16 5.72 7.99
C ALA A 128 -8.33 4.28 8.47
N LYS A 129 -9.50 3.71 8.22
CA LYS A 129 -9.81 2.31 8.50
C LYS A 129 -10.45 1.68 7.27
N GLY A 130 -10.10 0.44 6.98
CA GLY A 130 -10.70 -0.22 5.83
C GLY A 130 -10.25 -1.64 5.61
N THR A 131 -10.69 -2.16 4.48
CA THR A 131 -10.32 -3.46 3.94
C THR A 131 -9.93 -3.34 2.49
N PHE A 132 -9.14 -4.28 2.03
CA PHE A 132 -8.82 -4.41 0.62
C PHE A 132 -8.86 -5.87 0.18
N GLU A 133 -9.11 -6.04 -1.11
CA GLU A 133 -8.91 -7.29 -1.84
C GLU A 133 -8.25 -6.92 -3.16
N ALA A 134 -7.24 -7.67 -3.57
CA ALA A 134 -6.60 -7.48 -4.86
C ALA A 134 -6.30 -8.82 -5.52
N LYS A 135 -6.08 -8.82 -6.83
CA LYS A 135 -5.77 -10.00 -7.63
C LYS A 135 -4.63 -9.70 -8.57
N PHE A 136 -3.64 -10.58 -8.54
CA PHE A 136 -2.46 -10.54 -9.40
C PHE A 136 -2.42 -11.83 -10.21
N LYS A 137 -2.75 -11.71 -11.50
CA LYS A 137 -2.80 -12.78 -12.51
C LYS A 137 -1.90 -12.51 -13.72
N SER A 138 -1.43 -11.28 -13.92
CA SER A 138 -0.48 -11.00 -15.00
C SER A 138 0.95 -11.38 -14.61
N HIS A 139 1.84 -11.54 -15.60
CA HIS A 139 3.30 -11.71 -15.39
C HIS A 139 3.74 -12.88 -14.49
N GLY A 140 2.97 -13.97 -14.46
CA GLY A 140 3.30 -15.16 -13.66
C GLY A 140 2.80 -15.12 -12.22
N TYR A 141 2.09 -14.06 -11.82
CA TYR A 141 1.48 -13.96 -10.49
C TYR A 141 0.17 -14.75 -10.44
N ARG A 142 -0.12 -15.34 -9.27
CA ARG A 142 -1.35 -16.09 -8.98
C ARG A 142 -1.74 -15.88 -7.51
N THR A 143 -1.90 -14.62 -7.12
CA THR A 143 -2.20 -14.27 -5.72
C THR A 143 -3.43 -13.39 -5.61
N GLN A 144 -4.17 -13.57 -4.53
CA GLN A 144 -5.36 -12.79 -4.21
C GLN A 144 -5.33 -12.40 -2.73
N PRO A 145 -4.53 -11.39 -2.34
CA PRO A 145 -4.48 -10.93 -0.96
C PRO A 145 -5.80 -10.28 -0.55
N ILE A 146 -6.24 -10.58 0.67
CA ILE A 146 -7.29 -9.86 1.39
C ILE A 146 -6.64 -9.26 2.63
N GLY A 147 -6.94 -8.02 2.95
CA GLY A 147 -6.33 -7.35 4.09
C GLY A 147 -7.19 -6.31 4.75
N THR A 148 -6.73 -5.88 5.92
CA THR A 148 -7.40 -4.86 6.74
C THR A 148 -6.39 -3.83 7.21
N PHE A 149 -6.85 -2.61 7.47
CA PHE A 149 -6.00 -1.56 8.01
C PHE A 149 -6.75 -0.64 8.97
N ASN A 150 -6.00 -0.13 9.94
CA ASN A 150 -6.41 0.92 10.87
C ASN A 150 -5.20 1.81 11.15
N LEU A 151 -5.24 3.04 10.65
CA LEU A 151 -4.07 3.86 10.42
C LEU A 151 -4.29 5.27 10.97
N LEU A 152 -3.22 5.81 11.57
CA LEU A 152 -3.01 7.21 11.85
C LEU A 152 -2.02 7.79 10.85
N ARG A 153 -2.30 9.00 10.36
CA ARG A 153 -1.47 9.74 9.39
C ARG A 153 -0.06 9.97 9.90
N ASP A 154 0.92 9.88 9.01
CA ASP A 154 2.33 10.11 9.30
C ASP A 154 2.74 11.58 9.21
N ASP A 155 2.02 12.34 8.39
CA ASP A 155 2.24 13.76 8.05
C ASP A 155 1.28 14.72 8.78
N LEU A 156 0.86 14.35 10.00
CA LEU A 156 0.20 15.25 10.95
C LEU A 156 1.12 15.58 12.13
#